data_AF-A0A286FEQ1-F1
#
_entry.id   AF-A0A286FEQ1-F1
#
_cell.length_a   1.000
_cell.length_b   1.000
_cell.length_c   1.000
_cell.angle_alpha   90.00
_cell.angle_beta   90.00
_cell.angle_gamma   90.00
#
_symmetry.space_group_name_H-M   'P 1'
#
loop_
_entity.id
_entity.type
_entity.pdbx_description
1 polymer ?
#
loop_
_entity_poly.entity_id
_entity_poly.type
_entity_poly.pdbx_seq_one_letter_code
_entity_poly.pdbx_strand_id
1 'polypeptide(L)'
;MFATHFDRMIRNLFLLLFVCSKLMAQAPRLTLELAASGFYRPCDVAVLSDTKFLVAQTDGKVKLVKNGQMSTFLDIGSKIDDPDWGGIFGITLHPQYDTNGYIYVHYSRKGDMASLIARFTRNSTNPDVADLSSEAIIFTVAYPNGGHRSGRIGFGPDGYLYITTGDSSPGSRNSIGDPNKLAQNLTDLHGKLLRIDVNGGFPYTIPPTNPFANPGDGVPDELYALGLRNPWRWSFDRQTGDFWLGDVGQDDWEELNFTSANAPAPQNYGWPCFEGSHAYNATCAPGSSYHMPLLDYAGYSSGRDASITGGFVYRGSKYPSLKGWYVYADYSRGIYWTLKRETTGTFQTIQQSISIASNPVSFGEGPDGELYVISFFDGKLYRINVYTIQSVQNGNWNSPSTWNCNCVPTSADEVTVSTGHTVTVSQPSMAKLLVMKGKIQVATGGKLTF
;
A
#
# COMPACT_ATOMS: atom_id res chain seq x y z
N MET A 1 34.12 -1.43 71.83
CA MET A 1 35.29 -1.96 71.11
C MET A 1 34.77 -2.84 69.98
N PHE A 2 35.12 -2.47 68.75
CA PHE A 2 35.15 -3.30 67.53
C PHE A 2 33.86 -4.06 67.16
N ALA A 3 33.05 -3.60 66.20
CA ALA A 3 33.33 -3.38 64.78
C ALA A 3 33.56 -4.67 63.96
N THR A 4 32.93 -4.66 62.79
CA THR A 4 33.25 -5.41 61.58
C THR A 4 32.72 -6.84 61.47
N HIS A 5 31.70 -7.03 60.63
CA HIS A 5 31.73 -7.96 59.47
C HIS A 5 30.32 -8.28 58.93
N PHE A 6 29.46 -7.26 58.73
CA PHE A 6 28.26 -7.44 57.89
C PHE A 6 27.98 -6.21 57.02
N ASP A 7 29.03 -5.51 56.60
CA ASP A 7 28.94 -4.22 55.90
C ASP A 7 29.55 -4.25 54.49
N ARG A 8 29.58 -5.43 53.84
CA ARG A 8 30.12 -5.60 52.48
C ARG A 8 29.23 -6.31 51.45
N MET A 9 27.95 -6.56 51.77
CA MET A 9 27.04 -7.23 50.83
C MET A 9 25.71 -6.50 50.55
N ILE A 10 25.56 -5.24 51.02
CA ILE A 10 24.32 -4.47 50.81
C ILE A 10 24.55 -3.18 49.99
N ARG A 11 25.78 -2.94 49.51
CA ARG A 11 26.15 -1.67 48.86
C ARG A 11 26.29 -1.70 47.33
N ASN A 12 25.94 -2.81 46.68
CA ASN A 12 25.94 -2.94 45.22
C ASN A 12 24.58 -3.36 44.61
N LEU A 13 23.49 -3.36 45.39
CA LEU A 13 22.16 -3.77 44.91
C LEU A 13 21.22 -2.58 44.70
N PHE A 14 21.73 -1.48 44.14
CA PHE A 14 20.92 -0.40 43.58
C PHE A 14 21.61 0.15 42.32
N LEU A 15 22.10 -0.75 41.46
CA LEU A 15 22.21 -0.38 40.06
C LEU A 15 20.78 -0.39 39.52
N LEU A 16 20.25 0.81 39.33
CA LEU A 16 19.09 1.12 38.51
C LEU A 16 19.15 0.29 37.21
N LEU A 17 18.48 -0.87 37.21
CA LEU A 17 17.91 -1.46 36.01
C LEU A 17 16.77 -0.52 35.60
N PHE A 18 17.11 0.65 35.05
CA PHE A 18 16.26 1.27 34.04
C PHE A 18 16.34 0.34 32.83
N VAL A 19 15.65 -0.81 32.92
CA VAL A 19 15.10 -1.42 31.73
C VAL A 19 14.13 -0.37 31.22
N CYS A 20 14.60 0.45 30.28
CA CYS A 20 13.74 1.24 29.45
C CYS A 20 12.93 0.23 28.64
N SER A 21 11.89 -0.33 29.25
CA SER A 21 10.81 -0.98 28.55
C SER A 21 10.20 0.13 27.73
N LYS A 22 10.73 0.31 26.50
CA LYS A 22 9.98 0.97 25.46
C LYS A 22 8.66 0.22 25.41
N LEU A 23 7.61 0.83 25.93
CA LEU A 23 6.23 0.42 25.69
C LEU A 23 6.12 0.41 24.17
N MET A 24 6.28 -0.77 23.56
CA MET A 24 5.90 -0.99 22.18
C MET A 24 4.44 -0.59 22.13
N ALA A 25 4.14 0.53 21.50
CA ALA A 25 2.76 0.94 21.30
C ALA A 25 2.08 -0.24 20.60
N GLN A 26 1.07 -0.84 21.25
CA GLN A 26 0.36 -1.95 20.63
C GLN A 26 -0.12 -1.49 19.26
N ALA A 27 0.15 -2.32 18.27
CA ALA A 27 -0.19 -2.00 16.89
C ALA A 27 -1.70 -1.90 16.74
N PRO A 28 -2.17 -0.96 15.91
CA PRO A 28 -3.59 -0.85 15.61
C PRO A 28 -4.10 -2.17 15.05
N ARG A 29 -5.22 -2.64 15.59
CA ARG A 29 -5.94 -3.80 15.06
C ARG A 29 -6.86 -3.31 13.95
N LEU A 30 -6.63 -3.77 12.74
CA LEU A 30 -7.45 -3.38 11.58
C LEU A 30 -8.80 -4.10 11.58
N THR A 31 -9.80 -3.42 11.05
CA THR A 31 -11.12 -3.94 10.67
C THR A 31 -11.50 -3.37 9.32
N LEU A 32 -12.40 -4.04 8.61
CA LEU A 32 -12.88 -3.63 7.29
C LEU A 32 -14.39 -3.33 7.35
N GLU A 33 -14.78 -2.19 6.79
CA GLU A 33 -16.18 -1.77 6.66
C GLU A 33 -16.53 -1.70 5.17
N LEU A 34 -17.66 -2.29 4.77
CA LEU A 34 -18.09 -2.25 3.37
C LEU A 34 -18.39 -0.81 2.93
N ALA A 35 -17.69 -0.34 1.90
CA ALA A 35 -17.93 0.98 1.29
C ALA A 35 -18.76 0.87 0.02
N ALA A 36 -18.48 -0.13 -0.83
CA ALA A 36 -19.23 -0.40 -2.04
C ALA A 36 -19.07 -1.86 -2.49
N SER A 37 -19.99 -2.35 -3.31
CA SER A 37 -20.00 -3.73 -3.81
C SER A 37 -20.59 -3.81 -5.21
N GLY A 38 -20.38 -4.95 -5.87
CA GLY A 38 -20.95 -5.25 -7.19
C GLY A 38 -19.98 -4.97 -8.35
N PHE A 39 -18.68 -4.85 -8.05
CA PHE A 39 -17.64 -4.70 -9.06
C PHE A 39 -17.34 -6.05 -9.71
N TYR A 40 -17.04 -6.01 -11.01
CA TYR A 40 -16.47 -7.14 -11.72
C TYR A 40 -14.95 -7.09 -11.62
N ARG A 41 -14.35 -8.00 -10.85
CA ARG A 41 -12.88 -8.15 -10.74
C ARG A 41 -12.16 -6.80 -10.66
N PRO A 42 -12.46 -5.98 -9.62
CA PRO A 42 -11.87 -4.65 -9.49
C PRO A 42 -10.35 -4.82 -9.35
N CYS A 43 -9.58 -4.02 -10.07
CA CYS A 43 -8.12 -4.13 -10.09
C CYS A 43 -7.46 -2.96 -9.37
N ASP A 44 -7.98 -1.74 -9.48
CA ASP A 44 -7.41 -0.55 -8.81
C ASP A 44 -8.48 0.50 -8.50
N VAL A 45 -8.17 1.46 -7.62
CA VAL A 45 -9.13 2.48 -7.18
C VAL A 45 -8.48 3.85 -7.01
N ALA A 46 -9.09 4.86 -7.63
CA ALA A 46 -8.85 6.26 -7.31
C ALA A 46 -9.94 6.76 -6.35
N VAL A 47 -9.54 7.20 -5.17
CA VAL A 47 -10.43 7.71 -4.12
C VAL A 47 -10.52 9.23 -4.24
N LEU A 48 -11.71 9.76 -4.51
CA LEU A 48 -11.94 11.21 -4.64
C LEU A 48 -12.44 11.82 -3.34
N SER A 49 -13.17 11.04 -2.54
CA SER A 49 -13.63 11.41 -1.19
C SER A 49 -14.09 10.14 -0.47
N ASP A 50 -14.56 10.29 0.77
CA ASP A 50 -15.13 9.21 1.58
C ASP A 50 -16.38 8.56 0.97
N THR A 51 -17.00 9.20 -0.02
CA THR A 51 -18.26 8.78 -0.67
C THR A 51 -18.17 8.79 -2.20
N LYS A 52 -17.00 9.10 -2.78
CA LYS A 52 -16.79 9.16 -4.23
C LYS A 52 -15.52 8.41 -4.66
N PHE A 53 -15.67 7.41 -5.52
CA PHE A 53 -14.62 6.50 -5.95
C PHE A 53 -14.68 6.23 -7.45
N LEU A 54 -13.54 6.10 -8.11
CA LEU A 54 -13.41 5.50 -9.43
C LEU A 54 -12.71 4.15 -9.28
N VAL A 55 -13.44 3.07 -9.54
CA VAL A 55 -12.95 1.69 -9.39
C VAL A 55 -12.74 1.09 -10.77
N ALA A 56 -11.50 0.78 -11.12
CA ALA A 56 -11.14 0.18 -12.38
C ALA A 56 -11.33 -1.34 -12.33
N GLN A 57 -11.74 -1.93 -13.45
CA GLN A 57 -12.09 -3.34 -13.56
C GLN A 57 -11.38 -3.98 -14.75
N THR A 58 -11.11 -5.28 -14.64
CA THR A 58 -10.49 -6.04 -15.74
C THR A 58 -11.38 -6.13 -16.98
N ASP A 59 -12.69 -5.89 -16.91
CA ASP A 59 -13.59 -5.89 -18.08
C ASP A 59 -13.54 -4.61 -18.93
N GLY A 60 -12.56 -3.74 -18.70
CA GLY A 60 -12.36 -2.49 -19.43
C GLY A 60 -13.25 -1.35 -18.94
N LYS A 61 -13.93 -1.48 -17.80
CA LYS A 61 -14.77 -0.43 -17.24
C LYS A 61 -14.11 0.23 -16.03
N VAL A 62 -14.35 1.53 -15.89
CA VAL A 62 -14.16 2.24 -14.62
C VAL A 62 -15.54 2.57 -14.08
N LYS A 63 -15.85 2.11 -12.87
CA LYS A 63 -17.11 2.39 -12.17
C LYS A 63 -16.96 3.62 -11.29
N LEU A 64 -17.88 4.56 -11.42
CA LEU A 64 -18.05 5.64 -10.45
C LEU A 64 -19.00 5.16 -9.36
N VAL A 65 -18.54 5.18 -8.12
CA VAL A 65 -19.41 5.17 -6.95
C VAL A 65 -19.51 6.58 -6.40
N LYS A 66 -20.72 7.08 -6.18
CA LYS A 66 -20.99 8.40 -5.61
C LYS A 66 -22.20 8.32 -4.69
N ASN A 67 -22.01 8.62 -3.41
CA ASN A 67 -23.08 8.56 -2.39
C ASN A 67 -23.82 7.21 -2.37
N GLY A 68 -23.07 6.11 -2.50
CA GLY A 68 -23.62 4.75 -2.52
C GLY A 68 -24.26 4.32 -3.86
N GLN A 69 -24.40 5.21 -4.84
CA GLN A 69 -24.87 4.87 -6.18
C GLN A 69 -23.70 4.53 -7.10
N MET A 70 -23.84 3.47 -7.90
CA MET A 70 -22.82 3.02 -8.85
C MET A 70 -23.26 3.27 -10.30
N SER A 71 -22.36 3.79 -11.12
CA SER A 71 -22.54 4.02 -12.57
C SER A 71 -21.23 3.75 -13.33
N THR A 72 -21.27 3.74 -14.66
CA THR A 72 -20.06 3.60 -15.48
C THR A 72 -19.48 5.00 -15.76
N PHE A 73 -18.22 5.20 -15.39
CA PHE A 73 -17.47 6.42 -15.68
C PHE A 73 -16.77 6.35 -17.03
N LEU A 74 -16.11 5.22 -17.32
CA LEU A 74 -15.37 4.95 -18.55
C LEU A 74 -15.67 3.52 -18.99
N ASP A 75 -15.83 3.29 -20.30
CA ASP A 75 -15.96 1.97 -20.90
C ASP A 75 -15.05 1.84 -22.12
N ILE A 76 -13.97 1.09 -21.97
CA ILE A 76 -13.03 0.71 -23.02
C ILE A 76 -13.07 -0.80 -23.26
N GLY A 77 -14.14 -1.49 -22.88
CA GLY A 77 -14.25 -2.95 -22.98
C GLY A 77 -14.04 -3.50 -24.40
N SER A 78 -14.36 -2.71 -25.43
CA SER A 78 -14.09 -3.08 -26.84
C SER A 78 -12.59 -3.19 -27.19
N LYS A 79 -11.72 -2.64 -26.34
CA LYS A 79 -10.26 -2.65 -26.47
C LYS A 79 -9.58 -3.74 -25.63
N ILE A 80 -10.34 -4.59 -24.95
CA ILE A 80 -9.83 -5.64 -24.05
C ILE A 80 -10.08 -7.01 -24.66
N ASP A 81 -9.07 -7.89 -24.63
CA ASP A 81 -9.21 -9.30 -25.04
C ASP A 81 -9.52 -10.23 -23.86
N ASP A 82 -8.87 -10.00 -22.73
CA ASP A 82 -9.00 -10.81 -21.53
C ASP A 82 -9.70 -9.98 -20.43
N PRO A 83 -11.04 -9.99 -20.37
CA PRO A 83 -11.78 -9.25 -19.37
C PRO A 83 -11.59 -9.82 -17.96
N ASP A 84 -10.93 -10.97 -17.83
CA ASP A 84 -10.86 -11.78 -16.63
C ASP A 84 -9.57 -11.55 -15.86
N TRP A 85 -8.46 -11.33 -16.56
CA TRP A 85 -7.13 -11.15 -15.95
C TRP A 85 -6.31 -10.04 -16.58
N GLY A 86 -6.62 -9.66 -17.81
CA GLY A 86 -5.71 -8.89 -18.66
C GLY A 86 -6.26 -7.53 -19.12
N GLY A 87 -7.33 -6.99 -18.56
CA GLY A 87 -7.88 -5.71 -19.03
C GLY A 87 -7.19 -4.48 -18.45
N ILE A 88 -7.90 -3.73 -17.60
CA ILE A 88 -7.30 -2.61 -16.87
C ILE A 88 -6.46 -3.17 -15.72
N PHE A 89 -5.27 -2.62 -15.54
CA PHE A 89 -4.35 -2.95 -14.44
C PHE A 89 -4.28 -1.85 -13.39
N GLY A 90 -4.35 -0.58 -13.81
CA GLY A 90 -4.17 0.56 -12.91
C GLY A 90 -4.93 1.81 -13.36
N ILE A 91 -5.27 2.65 -12.39
CA ILE A 91 -5.89 3.96 -12.60
C ILE A 91 -5.24 4.99 -11.70
N THR A 92 -4.99 6.19 -12.23
CA THR A 92 -4.59 7.32 -11.39
C THR A 92 -5.17 8.63 -11.91
N LEU A 93 -5.35 9.57 -10.99
CA LEU A 93 -5.80 10.92 -11.31
C LEU A 93 -4.59 11.82 -11.43
N HIS A 94 -4.63 12.78 -12.35
CA HIS A 94 -3.66 13.86 -12.33
C HIS A 94 -3.72 14.60 -10.99
N PRO A 95 -2.61 15.10 -10.42
CA PRO A 95 -2.63 15.87 -9.17
C PRO A 95 -3.53 17.13 -9.24
N GLN A 96 -3.80 17.62 -10.45
CA GLN A 96 -4.72 18.74 -10.74
C GLN A 96 -6.06 18.30 -11.34
N TYR A 97 -6.50 17.06 -11.06
CA TYR A 97 -7.74 16.50 -11.62
C TYR A 97 -8.97 17.40 -11.44
N ASP A 98 -9.08 18.11 -10.32
CA ASP A 98 -10.19 19.04 -10.09
C ASP A 98 -10.25 20.19 -11.09
N THR A 99 -9.09 20.56 -11.66
CA THR A 99 -8.97 21.61 -12.68
C THR A 99 -8.97 21.05 -14.09
N ASN A 100 -8.10 20.07 -14.39
CA ASN A 100 -7.89 19.59 -15.76
C ASN A 100 -8.74 18.36 -16.12
N GLY A 101 -9.28 17.65 -15.13
CA GLY A 101 -10.10 16.47 -15.36
C GLY A 101 -9.35 15.25 -15.92
N TYR A 102 -8.02 15.22 -15.87
CA TYR A 102 -7.23 14.14 -16.47
C TYR A 102 -7.17 12.88 -15.59
N ILE A 103 -7.51 11.75 -16.21
CA ILE A 103 -7.40 10.39 -15.66
C ILE A 103 -6.42 9.62 -16.53
N TYR A 104 -5.56 8.81 -15.92
CA TYR A 104 -4.68 7.88 -16.62
C TYR A 104 -5.10 6.45 -16.32
N VAL A 105 -5.10 5.61 -17.34
CA VAL A 105 -5.47 4.19 -17.27
C VAL A 105 -4.36 3.36 -17.89
N HIS A 106 -3.92 2.32 -17.17
CA HIS A 106 -3.03 1.28 -17.67
C HIS A 106 -3.86 0.07 -18.09
N TYR A 107 -3.84 -0.33 -19.36
CA TYR A 107 -4.58 -1.50 -19.85
C TYR A 107 -3.82 -2.32 -20.90
N SER A 108 -4.16 -3.60 -21.05
CA SER A 108 -3.68 -4.44 -22.17
C SER A 108 -4.50 -4.19 -23.42
N ARG A 109 -3.84 -3.84 -24.52
CA ARG A 109 -4.49 -3.61 -25.81
C ARG A 109 -4.93 -4.92 -26.45
N LYS A 110 -6.16 -4.93 -26.95
CA LYS A 110 -6.68 -5.97 -27.84
C LYS A 110 -5.83 -6.18 -29.10
N GLY A 111 -5.55 -7.44 -29.42
CA GLY A 111 -4.86 -7.90 -30.61
C GLY A 111 -3.38 -8.19 -30.39
N ASP A 112 -2.65 -7.33 -29.68
CA ASP A 112 -1.20 -7.47 -29.47
C ASP A 112 -0.76 -7.46 -28.00
N MET A 113 -1.70 -7.32 -27.07
CA MET A 113 -1.48 -7.41 -25.63
C MET A 113 -0.49 -6.37 -25.07
N ALA A 114 -0.20 -5.31 -25.83
CA ALA A 114 0.68 -4.23 -25.40
C ALA A 114 0.08 -3.50 -24.20
N SER A 115 0.93 -3.15 -23.22
CA SER A 115 0.55 -2.30 -22.10
C SER A 115 0.49 -0.85 -22.58
N LEU A 116 -0.69 -0.25 -22.49
CA LEU A 116 -0.92 1.15 -22.82
C LEU A 116 -1.14 1.97 -21.56
N ILE A 117 -0.45 3.10 -21.47
CA ILE A 117 -0.79 4.18 -20.55
C ILE A 117 -1.54 5.24 -21.34
N ALA A 118 -2.86 5.33 -21.14
CA ALA A 118 -3.71 6.25 -21.85
C ALA A 118 -4.28 7.31 -20.91
N ARG A 119 -4.30 8.55 -21.36
CA ARG A 119 -4.98 9.66 -20.69
C ARG A 119 -6.39 9.83 -21.27
N PHE A 120 -7.37 10.01 -20.41
CA PHE A 120 -8.71 10.47 -20.73
C PHE A 120 -9.01 11.76 -19.96
N THR A 121 -9.99 12.51 -20.42
CA THR A 121 -10.48 13.72 -19.76
C THR A 121 -11.92 13.48 -19.31
N ARG A 122 -12.26 13.88 -18.08
CA ARG A 122 -13.66 13.89 -17.63
C ARG A 122 -14.48 14.80 -18.54
N ASN A 123 -15.72 14.44 -18.81
CA ASN A 123 -16.60 15.26 -19.62
C ASN A 123 -16.87 16.60 -18.92
N SER A 124 -16.78 17.71 -19.66
CA SER A 124 -16.91 19.06 -19.11
C SER A 124 -18.33 19.42 -18.67
N THR A 125 -19.34 18.79 -19.27
CA THR A 125 -20.77 19.02 -18.95
C THR A 125 -21.27 18.04 -17.89
N ASN A 126 -20.80 16.79 -17.93
CA ASN A 126 -21.09 15.77 -16.94
C ASN A 126 -19.78 15.19 -16.36
N PRO A 127 -19.24 15.76 -15.28
CA PRO A 127 -17.96 15.33 -14.70
C PRO A 127 -18.01 13.95 -14.03
N ASP A 128 -19.17 13.29 -14.02
CA ASP A 128 -19.36 11.92 -13.54
C ASP A 128 -19.20 10.88 -14.68
N VAL A 129 -18.80 11.29 -15.89
CA VAL A 129 -18.36 10.41 -17.00
C VAL A 129 -17.07 10.91 -17.66
N ALA A 130 -16.29 10.02 -18.25
CA ALA A 130 -15.16 10.35 -19.11
C ALA A 130 -15.61 10.62 -20.55
N ASP A 131 -14.91 11.52 -21.24
CA ASP A 131 -15.04 11.68 -22.69
C ASP A 131 -14.18 10.62 -23.40
N LEU A 132 -14.84 9.62 -24.00
CA LEU A 132 -14.16 8.54 -24.73
C LEU A 132 -13.36 9.03 -25.94
N SER A 133 -13.75 10.16 -26.54
CA SER A 133 -13.05 10.74 -27.69
C SER A 133 -11.75 11.46 -27.30
N SER A 134 -11.57 11.74 -26.01
CA SER A 134 -10.40 12.42 -25.46
C SER A 134 -9.18 11.52 -25.21
N GLU A 135 -9.26 10.23 -25.61
CA GLU A 135 -8.17 9.29 -25.42
C GLU A 135 -6.89 9.81 -26.07
N ALA A 136 -5.83 9.85 -25.27
CA ALA A 136 -4.49 10.10 -25.75
C ALA A 136 -3.54 9.03 -25.22
N ILE A 137 -2.87 8.30 -26.12
CA ILE A 137 -1.86 7.32 -25.74
C ILE A 137 -0.60 8.07 -25.31
N ILE A 138 -0.20 7.91 -24.05
CA ILE A 138 0.95 8.57 -23.45
C ILE A 138 2.19 7.69 -23.59
N PHE A 139 2.07 6.40 -23.28
CA PHE A 139 3.18 5.47 -23.31
C PHE A 139 2.71 4.07 -23.72
N THR A 140 3.57 3.31 -24.41
CA THR A 140 3.28 1.95 -24.86
C THR A 140 4.47 1.03 -24.60
N VAL A 141 4.22 -0.13 -24.02
CA VAL A 141 5.21 -1.21 -23.85
C VAL A 141 4.67 -2.47 -24.52
N ALA A 142 5.46 -3.07 -25.42
CA ALA A 142 5.06 -4.26 -26.14
C ALA A 142 5.25 -5.51 -25.27
N TYR A 143 4.22 -6.36 -25.17
CA TYR A 143 4.26 -7.66 -24.51
C TYR A 143 3.83 -8.76 -25.49
N PRO A 144 4.58 -8.98 -26.60
CA PRO A 144 4.14 -9.84 -27.71
C PRO A 144 3.96 -11.31 -27.32
N ASN A 145 4.62 -11.75 -26.25
CA ASN A 145 4.48 -13.10 -25.70
C ASN A 145 3.59 -13.16 -24.45
N GLY A 146 2.92 -12.04 -24.12
CA GLY A 146 2.18 -11.88 -22.88
C GLY A 146 3.08 -11.81 -21.64
N GLY A 147 2.60 -12.36 -20.53
CA GLY A 147 3.35 -12.42 -19.26
C GLY A 147 3.07 -11.29 -18.28
N HIS A 148 3.99 -11.09 -17.32
CA HIS A 148 3.88 -10.05 -16.31
C HIS A 148 3.99 -8.66 -16.94
N ARG A 149 2.97 -7.83 -16.70
CA ARG A 149 2.89 -6.45 -17.19
C ARG A 149 3.04 -5.41 -16.09
N SER A 150 2.98 -5.87 -14.84
CA SER A 150 2.79 -5.03 -13.65
C SER A 150 1.48 -4.27 -13.63
N GLY A 151 1.26 -3.55 -12.54
CA GLY A 151 -0.09 -3.16 -12.16
C GLY A 151 -0.34 -1.66 -12.09
N ARG A 152 0.59 -0.89 -11.51
CA ARG A 152 0.26 0.44 -10.99
C ARG A 152 0.98 1.55 -11.73
N ILE A 153 0.21 2.59 -12.02
CA ILE A 153 0.67 3.91 -12.41
C ILE A 153 0.29 4.92 -11.32
N GLY A 154 1.08 5.97 -11.14
CA GLY A 154 0.81 6.97 -10.11
C GLY A 154 1.75 8.16 -10.18
N PHE A 155 1.36 9.26 -9.55
CA PHE A 155 2.20 10.44 -9.48
C PHE A 155 3.11 10.41 -8.25
N GLY A 156 4.38 10.76 -8.45
CA GLY A 156 5.32 10.99 -7.37
C GLY A 156 5.10 12.34 -6.68
N PRO A 157 5.72 12.57 -5.51
CA PRO A 157 5.66 13.85 -4.80
C PRO A 157 6.30 15.00 -5.60
N ASP A 158 7.08 14.67 -6.62
CA ASP A 158 7.72 15.58 -7.58
C ASP A 158 6.82 15.95 -8.78
N GLY A 159 5.61 15.38 -8.87
CA GLY A 159 4.64 15.69 -9.91
C GLY A 159 4.82 14.92 -11.23
N TYR A 160 5.79 13.99 -11.31
CA TYR A 160 5.97 13.14 -12.47
C TYR A 160 5.13 11.86 -12.39
N LEU A 161 4.83 11.27 -13.55
CA LEU A 161 4.12 10.00 -13.64
C LEU A 161 5.14 8.86 -13.58
N TYR A 162 4.94 7.97 -12.60
CA TYR A 162 5.72 6.74 -12.43
C TYR A 162 4.91 5.54 -12.92
N ILE A 163 5.59 4.62 -13.59
CA ILE A 163 4.99 3.43 -14.23
C ILE A 163 5.87 2.23 -13.90
N THR A 164 5.30 1.18 -13.31
CA THR A 164 6.01 -0.09 -13.19
C THR A 164 5.70 -1.01 -14.37
N THR A 165 6.71 -1.74 -14.84
CA THR A 165 6.60 -2.74 -15.89
C THR A 165 7.06 -4.10 -15.38
N GLY A 166 6.36 -5.15 -15.78
CA GLY A 166 6.75 -6.52 -15.45
C GLY A 166 7.84 -7.04 -16.38
N ASP A 167 8.50 -8.11 -15.97
CA ASP A 167 9.62 -8.75 -16.67
C ASP A 167 9.24 -9.49 -17.97
N SER A 168 7.96 -9.44 -18.38
CA SER A 168 7.40 -10.17 -19.53
C SER A 168 7.44 -11.70 -19.39
N SER A 169 7.83 -12.25 -18.24
CA SER A 169 7.80 -13.69 -17.97
C SER A 169 6.36 -14.21 -17.97
N PRO A 170 6.07 -15.43 -18.46
CA PRO A 170 4.74 -16.02 -18.38
C PRO A 170 4.23 -16.29 -16.96
N GLY A 171 5.07 -16.15 -15.93
CA GLY A 171 4.67 -16.33 -14.52
C GLY A 171 4.40 -17.77 -14.11
N SER A 172 4.76 -18.74 -14.96
CA SER A 172 4.65 -20.15 -14.63
C SER A 172 5.61 -20.51 -13.49
N ARG A 173 5.09 -21.23 -12.49
CA ARG A 173 5.88 -21.76 -11.36
C ARG A 173 6.87 -22.83 -11.85
N ASN A 174 7.94 -23.03 -11.10
CA ASN A 174 9.03 -23.96 -11.41
C ASN A 174 9.68 -23.70 -12.79
N SER A 175 9.79 -22.43 -13.16
CA SER A 175 10.46 -22.00 -14.39
C SER A 175 11.59 -21.03 -14.06
N ILE A 176 12.42 -20.69 -15.04
CA ILE A 176 13.55 -19.76 -14.87
C ILE A 176 13.07 -18.33 -14.55
N GLY A 177 11.77 -18.03 -14.71
CA GLY A 177 11.25 -16.67 -14.53
C GLY A 177 11.67 -15.78 -15.71
N ASP A 178 12.82 -15.11 -15.63
CA ASP A 178 13.33 -14.19 -16.67
C ASP A 178 14.61 -14.73 -17.34
N PRO A 179 14.49 -15.71 -18.27
CA PRO A 179 15.64 -16.33 -18.92
C PRO A 179 16.46 -15.37 -19.79
N ASN A 180 15.84 -14.30 -20.27
CA ASN A 180 16.50 -13.29 -21.12
C ASN A 180 17.08 -12.14 -20.30
N LYS A 181 16.90 -12.15 -18.98
CA LYS A 181 17.37 -11.12 -18.04
C LYS A 181 16.91 -9.71 -18.44
N LEU A 182 15.69 -9.60 -18.95
CA LEU A 182 15.12 -8.33 -19.40
C LEU A 182 15.08 -7.31 -18.26
N ALA A 183 14.81 -7.75 -17.03
CA ALA A 183 14.79 -6.87 -15.86
C ALA A 183 16.15 -6.18 -15.60
N GLN A 184 17.27 -6.83 -15.94
CA GLN A 184 18.63 -6.28 -15.84
C GLN A 184 19.12 -5.60 -17.13
N ASN A 185 18.44 -5.80 -18.26
CA ASN A 185 18.81 -5.18 -19.53
C ASN A 185 18.40 -3.69 -19.54
N LEU A 186 19.37 -2.80 -19.67
CA LEU A 186 19.16 -1.34 -19.73
C LEU A 186 18.59 -0.87 -21.08
N THR A 187 18.67 -1.67 -22.13
CA THR A 187 18.12 -1.33 -23.45
C THR A 187 16.65 -1.74 -23.61
N ASP A 188 16.03 -2.23 -22.54
CA ASP A 188 14.70 -2.83 -22.53
C ASP A 188 13.81 -2.20 -21.43
N LEU A 189 12.50 -2.20 -21.64
CA LEU A 189 11.51 -1.56 -20.77
C LEU A 189 10.85 -2.51 -19.77
N HIS A 190 11.18 -3.81 -19.77
CA HIS A 190 10.58 -4.81 -18.88
C HIS A 190 11.31 -4.89 -17.54
N GLY A 191 10.55 -5.13 -16.46
CA GLY A 191 11.09 -5.21 -15.09
C GLY A 191 11.69 -3.88 -14.60
N LYS A 192 11.03 -2.76 -14.91
CA LYS A 192 11.52 -1.39 -14.64
C LYS A 192 10.52 -0.59 -13.80
N LEU A 193 11.05 0.44 -13.15
CA LEU A 193 10.29 1.62 -12.74
C LEU A 193 10.65 2.74 -13.73
N LEU A 194 9.66 3.23 -14.45
CA LEU A 194 9.78 4.32 -15.41
C LEU A 194 9.25 5.62 -14.79
N ARG A 195 9.76 6.77 -15.24
CA ARG A 195 9.37 8.10 -14.76
C ARG A 195 9.34 9.10 -15.91
N ILE A 196 8.18 9.68 -16.19
CA ILE A 196 7.95 10.61 -17.30
C ILE A 196 7.24 11.89 -16.87
N ASP A 197 7.45 12.98 -17.58
CA ASP A 197 6.79 14.26 -17.35
C ASP A 197 5.65 14.48 -18.35
N VAL A 198 4.42 14.24 -17.90
CA VAL A 198 3.20 14.45 -18.69
C VAL A 198 2.73 15.91 -18.71
N ASN A 199 3.41 16.80 -17.98
CA ASN A 199 3.12 18.24 -17.94
C ASN A 199 4.06 19.04 -18.87
N GLY A 200 5.22 18.51 -19.22
CA GLY A 200 6.23 19.20 -20.03
C GLY A 200 5.96 19.20 -21.54
N GLY A 201 5.00 18.41 -22.04
CA GLY A 201 4.62 18.38 -23.45
C GLY A 201 3.83 17.14 -23.83
N PHE A 202 3.29 17.11 -25.06
CA PHE A 202 2.60 15.93 -25.58
C PHE A 202 3.54 15.08 -26.46
N PRO A 203 3.61 13.74 -26.27
CA PRO A 203 2.88 12.95 -25.28
C PRO A 203 3.43 13.07 -23.84
N TYR A 204 4.73 13.32 -23.70
CA TYR A 204 5.43 13.60 -22.45
C TYR A 204 6.82 14.17 -22.76
N THR A 205 7.54 14.63 -21.75
CA THR A 205 8.97 14.92 -21.77
C THR A 205 9.72 14.07 -20.75
N ILE A 206 11.05 14.02 -20.83
CA ILE A 206 11.89 13.32 -19.85
C ILE A 206 12.23 14.27 -18.69
N PRO A 207 11.99 13.88 -17.43
CA PRO A 207 12.49 14.61 -16.29
C PRO A 207 14.02 14.75 -16.37
N PRO A 208 14.59 15.96 -16.26
CA PRO A 208 16.06 16.15 -16.35
C PRO A 208 16.83 15.49 -15.20
N THR A 209 16.13 14.98 -14.19
CA THR A 209 16.69 14.28 -13.03
C THR A 209 16.57 12.75 -13.16
N ASN A 210 16.15 12.23 -14.31
CA ASN A 210 16.20 10.79 -14.55
C ASN A 210 17.66 10.31 -14.63
N PRO A 211 17.98 9.15 -14.03
CA PRO A 211 19.35 8.66 -13.93
C PRO A 211 19.97 8.25 -15.27
N PHE A 212 19.13 7.99 -16.28
CA PHE A 212 19.55 7.56 -17.62
C PHE A 212 19.20 8.56 -18.72
N ALA A 213 18.97 9.84 -18.39
CA ALA A 213 18.54 10.87 -19.36
C ALA A 213 19.67 11.38 -20.27
N ASN A 214 20.66 10.55 -20.61
CA ASN A 214 21.82 10.94 -21.41
C ASN A 214 21.55 10.64 -22.90
N PRO A 215 21.36 11.66 -23.75
CA PRO A 215 20.98 11.42 -25.13
C PRO A 215 22.03 10.61 -25.91
N GLY A 216 21.58 9.57 -26.60
CA GLY A 216 22.37 8.85 -27.60
C GLY A 216 23.23 7.71 -27.08
N ASP A 217 23.13 7.32 -25.81
CA ASP A 217 23.80 6.13 -25.28
C ASP A 217 23.03 4.82 -25.53
N GLY A 218 21.80 4.92 -26.04
CA GLY A 218 20.94 3.78 -26.38
C GLY A 218 20.15 3.21 -25.21
N VAL A 219 20.21 3.84 -24.03
CA VAL A 219 19.36 3.53 -22.87
C VAL A 219 18.07 4.36 -22.98
N PRO A 220 16.87 3.80 -22.76
CA PRO A 220 15.66 4.60 -22.74
C PRO A 220 15.68 5.58 -21.56
N ASP A 221 15.49 6.86 -21.87
CA ASP A 221 15.56 7.96 -20.90
C ASP A 221 14.45 7.90 -19.83
N GLU A 222 13.40 7.10 -20.05
CA GLU A 222 12.31 6.88 -19.11
C GLU A 222 12.71 6.05 -17.89
N LEU A 223 13.81 5.29 -17.95
CA LEU A 223 14.23 4.42 -16.85
C LEU A 223 14.56 5.25 -15.60
N TYR A 224 14.02 4.81 -14.46
CA TYR A 224 14.33 5.37 -13.14
C TYR A 224 14.92 4.33 -12.19
N ALA A 225 14.42 3.09 -12.24
CA ALA A 225 14.98 1.94 -11.53
C ALA A 225 14.78 0.65 -12.35
N LEU A 226 15.50 -0.41 -11.97
CA LEU A 226 15.50 -1.69 -12.68
C LEU A 226 15.53 -2.89 -11.72
N GLY A 227 15.48 -4.09 -12.28
CA GLY A 227 15.59 -5.35 -11.52
C GLY A 227 14.31 -5.74 -10.79
N LEU A 228 13.15 -5.46 -11.39
CA LEU A 228 11.84 -5.83 -10.84
C LEU A 228 11.26 -7.03 -11.60
N ARG A 229 10.44 -7.86 -10.94
CA ARG A 229 9.79 -9.03 -11.56
C ARG A 229 8.37 -8.73 -12.02
N ASN A 230 7.44 -8.62 -11.08
CA ASN A 230 6.04 -8.28 -11.31
C ASN A 230 5.57 -7.29 -10.24
N PRO A 231 6.12 -6.06 -10.25
CA PRO A 231 5.83 -5.01 -9.26
C PRO A 231 4.36 -4.57 -9.33
N TRP A 232 3.52 -5.08 -8.43
CA TRP A 232 2.05 -5.02 -8.55
C TRP A 232 1.44 -3.71 -8.03
N ARG A 233 1.61 -3.41 -6.74
CA ARG A 233 1.29 -2.08 -6.17
C ARG A 233 2.48 -1.51 -5.42
N TRP A 234 2.61 -0.20 -5.58
CA TRP A 234 3.57 0.64 -4.90
C TRP A 234 2.92 1.95 -4.48
N SER A 235 3.50 2.67 -3.54
CA SER A 235 3.07 4.04 -3.23
C SER A 235 4.24 4.87 -2.74
N PHE A 236 4.15 6.17 -2.96
CA PHE A 236 4.93 7.14 -2.20
C PHE A 236 4.18 7.48 -0.93
N ASP A 237 4.88 7.49 0.20
CA ASP A 237 4.37 8.10 1.41
C ASP A 237 4.19 9.61 1.18
N ARG A 238 2.95 10.09 1.12
CA ARG A 238 2.65 11.50 0.84
C ARG A 238 3.31 12.49 1.81
N GLN A 239 3.72 12.05 2.99
CA GLN A 239 4.35 12.91 3.98
C GLN A 239 5.89 12.93 3.86
N THR A 240 6.52 11.79 3.56
CA THR A 240 7.99 11.67 3.58
C THR A 240 8.61 11.56 2.19
N GLY A 241 7.82 11.17 1.18
CA GLY A 241 8.30 10.83 -0.16
C GLY A 241 8.95 9.45 -0.27
N ASP A 242 8.94 8.64 0.80
CA ASP A 242 9.52 7.30 0.75
C ASP A 242 8.70 6.39 -0.18
N PHE A 243 9.39 5.58 -0.97
CA PHE A 243 8.78 4.67 -1.94
C PHE A 243 8.66 3.25 -1.36
N TRP A 244 7.44 2.71 -1.41
CA TRP A 244 7.11 1.37 -0.97
C TRP A 244 6.59 0.56 -2.16
N LEU A 245 7.04 -0.68 -2.32
CA LEU A 245 6.69 -1.50 -3.47
C LEU A 245 6.52 -2.97 -3.07
N GLY A 246 5.38 -3.58 -3.40
CA GLY A 246 5.22 -5.02 -3.41
C GLY A 246 5.63 -5.59 -4.77
N ASP A 247 6.64 -6.45 -4.80
CA ASP A 247 7.07 -7.17 -5.99
C ASP A 247 6.82 -8.68 -5.84
N VAL A 248 6.07 -9.25 -6.79
CA VAL A 248 5.61 -10.63 -6.71
C VAL A 248 6.73 -11.58 -7.12
N GLY A 249 6.98 -12.58 -6.28
CA GLY A 249 8.02 -13.60 -6.44
C GLY A 249 7.78 -14.63 -7.52
N GLN A 250 8.85 -15.31 -7.94
CA GLN A 250 8.83 -16.38 -8.92
C GLN A 250 8.30 -17.69 -8.36
N ASP A 251 8.89 -18.18 -7.29
CA ASP A 251 8.55 -19.46 -6.66
C ASP A 251 8.72 -19.39 -5.13
N ASP A 252 9.82 -18.82 -4.64
CA ASP A 252 10.25 -18.99 -3.26
C ASP A 252 9.96 -17.78 -2.36
N TRP A 253 9.98 -16.55 -2.88
CA TRP A 253 9.97 -15.35 -2.02
C TRP A 253 9.14 -14.20 -2.58
N GLU A 254 8.22 -13.69 -1.77
CA GLU A 254 7.52 -12.43 -2.04
C GLU A 254 8.26 -11.26 -1.40
N GLU A 255 8.23 -10.07 -2.03
CA GLU A 255 9.09 -8.96 -1.64
C GLU A 255 8.31 -7.69 -1.26
N LEU A 256 8.63 -7.12 -0.10
CA LEU A 256 8.29 -5.74 0.21
C LEU A 256 9.56 -4.87 0.15
N ASN A 257 9.64 -4.09 -0.90
CA ASN A 257 10.72 -3.16 -1.18
C ASN A 257 10.45 -1.78 -0.53
N PHE A 258 11.50 -1.17 0.03
CA PHE A 258 11.49 0.19 0.58
C PHE A 258 12.68 0.97 0.04
N THR A 259 12.43 2.16 -0.51
CA THR A 259 13.47 3.09 -0.93
C THR A 259 13.19 4.44 -0.29
N SER A 260 14.15 4.98 0.45
CA SER A 260 13.95 6.29 1.08
C SER A 260 13.86 7.40 0.03
N ALA A 261 13.08 8.44 0.31
CA ALA A 261 12.91 9.60 -0.58
C ALA A 261 14.25 10.23 -1.05
N ASN A 262 15.27 10.17 -0.20
CA ASN A 262 16.58 10.75 -0.46
C ASN A 262 17.61 9.74 -0.99
N ALA A 263 17.20 8.50 -1.28
CA ALA A 263 18.09 7.51 -1.85
C ALA A 263 18.48 7.93 -3.28
N PRO A 264 19.76 7.77 -3.68
CA PRO A 264 20.16 8.09 -5.04
C PRO A 264 19.46 7.16 -6.03
N ALA A 265 19.05 7.67 -7.19
CA ALA A 265 18.63 6.85 -8.32
C ALA A 265 19.86 6.58 -9.23
N PRO A 266 19.89 5.46 -9.98
CA PRO A 266 18.88 4.42 -10.03
C PRO A 266 19.01 3.40 -8.89
N GLN A 267 17.90 2.76 -8.52
CA GLN A 267 17.91 1.55 -7.69
C GLN A 267 17.87 0.30 -8.58
N ASN A 268 18.62 -0.74 -8.21
CA ASN A 268 18.54 -2.05 -8.86
C ASN A 268 18.00 -3.07 -7.84
N TYR A 269 16.75 -3.47 -7.98
CA TYR A 269 16.04 -4.37 -7.05
C TYR A 269 16.44 -5.85 -7.20
N GLY A 270 17.30 -6.17 -8.17
CA GLY A 270 18.03 -7.43 -8.20
C GLY A 270 17.41 -8.55 -9.02
N TRP A 271 16.15 -8.53 -9.42
CA TRP A 271 15.60 -9.59 -10.28
C TRP A 271 16.28 -9.64 -11.67
N PRO A 272 16.62 -10.82 -12.25
CA PRO A 272 16.49 -12.18 -11.72
C PRO A 272 17.77 -12.71 -11.04
N CYS A 273 18.64 -11.83 -10.55
CA CYS A 273 19.79 -12.24 -9.73
C CYS A 273 19.39 -12.66 -8.31
N PHE A 274 18.35 -12.02 -7.78
CA PHE A 274 17.81 -12.29 -6.46
C PHE A 274 16.29 -12.44 -6.55
N GLU A 275 15.76 -13.31 -5.71
CA GLU A 275 14.34 -13.43 -5.40
C GLU A 275 14.22 -13.24 -3.88
N GLY A 276 13.64 -12.13 -3.45
CA GLY A 276 13.83 -11.61 -2.10
C GLY A 276 15.28 -11.22 -1.85
N SER A 277 15.77 -11.49 -0.65
CA SER A 277 17.17 -11.34 -0.28
C SER A 277 18.02 -12.57 -0.61
N HIS A 278 17.48 -13.51 -1.41
CA HIS A 278 18.08 -14.79 -1.71
C HIS A 278 18.60 -14.85 -3.14
N ALA A 279 19.82 -15.38 -3.32
CA ALA A 279 20.39 -15.56 -4.64
C ALA A 279 19.48 -16.47 -5.48
N TYR A 280 19.08 -15.99 -6.65
CA TYR A 280 18.29 -16.71 -7.63
C TYR A 280 19.18 -17.16 -8.79
N ASN A 281 18.67 -18.03 -9.67
CA ASN A 281 19.42 -18.78 -10.69
C ASN A 281 20.01 -17.91 -11.82
N ALA A 282 20.93 -17.01 -11.48
CA ALA A 282 21.72 -16.22 -12.40
C ALA A 282 23.14 -15.99 -11.85
N THR A 283 24.15 -16.14 -12.71
CA THR A 283 25.51 -15.64 -12.41
C THR A 283 25.45 -14.12 -12.37
N CYS A 284 25.51 -13.57 -11.16
CA CYS A 284 25.28 -12.16 -10.91
C CYS A 284 26.35 -11.55 -9.99
N ALA A 285 26.34 -10.23 -9.89
CA ALA A 285 27.20 -9.51 -8.98
C ALA A 285 26.89 -9.92 -7.52
N PRO A 286 27.79 -9.64 -6.56
CA PRO A 286 27.50 -9.84 -5.15
C PRO A 286 26.27 -9.05 -4.71
N GLY A 287 25.50 -9.57 -3.75
CA GLY A 287 24.27 -8.96 -3.24
C GLY A 287 24.41 -7.50 -2.81
N SER A 288 25.60 -7.07 -2.35
CA SER A 288 25.91 -5.68 -2.02
C SER A 288 25.79 -4.69 -3.19
N SER A 289 25.65 -5.18 -4.42
CA SER A 289 25.48 -4.38 -5.64
C SER A 289 24.01 -4.07 -5.94
N TYR A 290 23.08 -4.63 -5.16
CA TYR A 290 21.63 -4.52 -5.36
C TYR A 290 20.96 -3.89 -4.14
N HIS A 291 19.80 -3.30 -4.40
CA HIS A 291 18.90 -2.77 -3.39
C HIS A 291 17.96 -3.88 -2.92
N MET A 292 18.35 -4.55 -1.84
CA MET A 292 17.58 -5.65 -1.26
C MET A 292 16.24 -5.18 -0.67
N PRO A 293 15.21 -6.05 -0.67
CA PRO A 293 13.93 -5.71 -0.07
C PRO A 293 14.06 -5.42 1.42
N LEU A 294 13.11 -4.64 1.96
CA LEU A 294 13.03 -4.36 3.39
C LEU A 294 12.75 -5.65 4.18
N LEU A 295 11.87 -6.48 3.62
CA LEU A 295 11.58 -7.82 4.07
C LEU A 295 11.12 -8.67 2.90
N ASP A 296 11.31 -9.97 3.05
CA ASP A 296 10.74 -11.01 2.19
C ASP A 296 10.00 -12.04 3.05
N TYR A 297 9.16 -12.85 2.41
CA TYR A 297 8.52 -13.98 3.07
C TYR A 297 8.27 -15.14 2.11
N ALA A 298 8.25 -16.34 2.66
CA ALA A 298 8.17 -17.57 1.88
C ALA A 298 6.91 -17.62 1.01
N GLY A 299 7.09 -17.99 -0.25
CA GLY A 299 6.11 -18.07 -1.33
C GLY A 299 5.65 -19.50 -1.63
N TYR A 300 5.38 -19.77 -2.92
CA TYR A 300 4.79 -21.01 -3.43
C TYR A 300 5.50 -22.29 -2.97
N SER A 301 6.83 -22.35 -3.05
CA SER A 301 7.60 -23.56 -2.71
C SER A 301 7.52 -23.97 -1.25
N SER A 302 7.03 -23.07 -0.37
CA SER A 302 6.74 -23.40 1.03
C SER A 302 5.45 -24.21 1.23
N GLY A 303 4.78 -24.61 0.14
CA GLY A 303 3.52 -25.33 0.14
C GLY A 303 2.29 -24.44 0.34
N ARG A 304 2.46 -23.12 0.20
CA ARG A 304 1.39 -22.13 0.29
C ARG A 304 1.59 -21.06 -0.77
N ASP A 305 0.63 -20.90 -1.67
CA ASP A 305 0.59 -19.77 -2.61
C ASP A 305 0.76 -18.44 -1.87
N ALA A 306 1.46 -17.52 -2.52
CA ALA A 306 1.68 -16.15 -2.08
C ALA A 306 1.70 -15.24 -3.30
N SER A 307 1.35 -13.99 -3.07
CA SER A 307 1.40 -12.93 -4.07
C SER A 307 1.25 -11.61 -3.32
N ILE A 308 2.36 -10.95 -3.03
CA ILE A 308 2.31 -9.67 -2.31
C ILE A 308 1.54 -8.63 -3.14
N THR A 309 0.62 -7.93 -2.48
CA THR A 309 -0.16 -6.88 -3.13
C THR A 309 0.56 -5.55 -3.11
N GLY A 310 1.26 -5.22 -2.01
CA GLY A 310 1.71 -3.86 -1.70
C GLY A 310 0.63 -3.06 -0.95
N GLY A 311 0.78 -1.73 -0.84
CA GLY A 311 -0.07 -0.94 0.05
C GLY A 311 0.30 0.54 0.18
N PHE A 312 -0.10 1.16 1.31
CA PHE A 312 0.11 2.58 1.59
C PHE A 312 0.45 2.85 3.06
N VAL A 313 1.19 3.92 3.30
CA VAL A 313 1.36 4.48 4.64
C VAL A 313 0.11 5.27 5.01
N TYR A 314 -0.56 4.93 6.12
CA TYR A 314 -1.74 5.65 6.57
C TYR A 314 -1.37 7.05 7.06
N ARG A 315 -1.93 8.08 6.42
CA ARG A 315 -1.74 9.49 6.76
C ARG A 315 -3.03 10.21 7.15
N GLY A 316 -4.12 9.46 7.30
CA GLY A 316 -5.42 9.94 7.74
C GLY A 316 -5.43 10.50 9.16
N SER A 317 -6.54 11.14 9.49
CA SER A 317 -6.74 11.81 10.78
C SER A 317 -7.73 11.06 11.69
N LYS A 318 -8.55 10.18 11.12
CA LYS A 318 -9.59 9.45 11.85
C LYS A 318 -9.00 8.45 12.85
N TYR A 319 -7.86 7.85 12.52
CA TYR A 319 -7.20 6.82 13.34
C TYR A 319 -5.76 7.22 13.70
N PRO A 320 -5.56 8.07 14.73
CA PRO A 320 -4.23 8.55 15.13
C PRO A 320 -3.21 7.42 15.42
N SER A 321 -3.63 6.27 15.95
CA SER A 321 -2.72 5.15 16.22
C SER A 321 -2.19 4.44 14.98
N LEU A 322 -2.91 4.54 13.86
CA LEU A 322 -2.52 3.99 12.57
C LEU A 322 -1.60 4.95 11.79
N LYS A 323 -1.46 6.20 12.24
CA LYS A 323 -0.63 7.19 11.56
C LYS A 323 0.82 6.74 11.37
N GLY A 324 1.24 6.75 10.11
CA GLY A 324 2.56 6.35 9.66
C GLY A 324 2.83 4.84 9.71
N TRP A 325 1.81 3.99 9.85
CA TRP A 325 1.92 2.55 9.59
C TRP A 325 1.68 2.29 8.11
N TYR A 326 2.51 1.46 7.49
CA TYR A 326 2.30 0.92 6.17
C TYR A 326 1.33 -0.27 6.26
N VAL A 327 0.19 -0.18 5.59
CA VAL A 327 -0.82 -1.24 5.52
C VAL A 327 -0.68 -1.93 4.18
N TYR A 328 -0.48 -3.24 4.18
CA TYR A 328 -0.29 -4.06 2.98
C TYR A 328 -0.89 -5.45 3.16
N ALA A 329 -0.96 -6.21 2.07
CA ALA A 329 -1.55 -7.54 2.06
C ALA A 329 -0.88 -8.48 1.06
N ASP A 330 -1.30 -9.74 1.13
CA ASP A 330 -1.02 -10.81 0.18
C ASP A 330 -2.34 -11.26 -0.46
N TYR A 331 -2.39 -11.19 -1.79
CA TYR A 331 -3.55 -11.51 -2.60
C TYR A 331 -3.98 -12.98 -2.49
N SER A 332 -3.02 -13.91 -2.51
CA SER A 332 -3.31 -15.35 -2.55
C SER A 332 -3.71 -15.89 -1.19
N ARG A 333 -3.08 -15.37 -0.12
CA ARG A 333 -3.31 -15.81 1.26
C ARG A 333 -4.45 -15.07 1.94
N GLY A 334 -4.85 -13.90 1.42
CA GLY A 334 -5.83 -13.02 2.07
C GLY A 334 -5.35 -12.50 3.43
N ILE A 335 -4.04 -12.41 3.62
CA ILE A 335 -3.43 -11.94 4.86
C ILE A 335 -3.10 -10.47 4.72
N TYR A 336 -3.32 -9.73 5.81
CA TYR A 336 -3.03 -8.31 5.93
C TYR A 336 -1.97 -8.09 7.00
N TRP A 337 -1.16 -7.06 6.82
CA TRP A 337 -0.16 -6.64 7.79
C TRP A 337 -0.16 -5.14 7.97
N THR A 338 0.33 -4.72 9.13
CA THR A 338 0.74 -3.35 9.40
C THR A 338 2.23 -3.35 9.71
N LEU A 339 2.99 -2.49 9.05
CA LEU A 339 4.42 -2.29 9.30
C LEU A 339 4.71 -0.87 9.76
N LYS A 340 5.48 -0.72 10.82
CA LYS A 340 5.99 0.57 11.29
C LYS A 340 7.51 0.58 11.20
N ARG A 341 8.05 1.50 10.41
CA ARG A 341 9.49 1.74 10.29
C ARG A 341 9.88 2.97 11.10
N GLU A 342 10.92 2.82 11.91
CA GLU A 342 11.53 3.91 12.68
C GLU A 342 12.58 4.65 11.83
N THR A 343 12.96 5.85 12.25
CA THR A 343 13.99 6.65 11.56
C THR A 343 15.37 5.98 11.55
N THR A 344 15.65 5.12 12.53
CA THR A 344 16.85 4.28 12.61
C THR A 344 16.90 3.16 11.57
N GLY A 345 15.79 2.93 10.85
CA GLY A 345 15.65 1.85 9.88
C GLY A 345 15.16 0.52 10.45
N THR A 346 15.10 0.38 11.77
CA THR A 346 14.42 -0.76 12.40
C THR A 346 12.93 -0.70 12.14
N PHE A 347 12.27 -1.85 12.01
CA PHE A 347 10.84 -1.92 11.78
C PHE A 347 10.19 -3.03 12.60
N GLN A 348 8.87 -2.93 12.76
CA GLN A 348 8.00 -3.99 13.25
C GLN A 348 6.93 -4.27 12.20
N THR A 349 6.61 -5.54 11.98
CA THR A 349 5.48 -5.96 11.15
C THR A 349 4.56 -6.88 11.92
N ILE A 350 3.25 -6.65 11.81
CA ILE A 350 2.23 -7.34 12.59
C ILE A 350 1.13 -7.81 11.66
N GLN A 351 0.90 -9.12 11.68
CA GLN A 351 -0.19 -9.75 10.95
C GLN A 351 -1.53 -9.38 11.58
N GLN A 352 -2.51 -9.06 10.74
CA GLN A 352 -3.83 -8.63 11.13
C GLN A 352 -4.83 -9.78 11.03
N SER A 353 -5.78 -9.83 11.97
CA SER A 353 -6.85 -10.83 11.99
C SER A 353 -8.08 -10.30 11.25
N ILE A 354 -8.00 -10.33 9.91
CA ILE A 354 -9.11 -10.00 9.01
C ILE A 354 -9.57 -11.29 8.32
N SER A 355 -10.88 -11.53 8.31
CA SER A 355 -11.51 -12.75 7.74
C SER A 355 -12.40 -12.49 6.53
N ILE A 356 -12.53 -11.23 6.11
CA ILE A 356 -13.27 -10.81 4.91
C ILE A 356 -12.30 -10.20 3.89
N ALA A 357 -12.72 -10.02 2.63
CA ALA A 357 -11.87 -9.54 1.55
C ALA A 357 -10.64 -10.46 1.34
N SER A 358 -10.90 -11.71 0.93
CA SER A 358 -9.90 -12.79 0.87
C SER A 358 -8.85 -12.61 -0.23
N ASN A 359 -9.08 -11.75 -1.22
CA ASN A 359 -8.16 -11.51 -2.33
C ASN A 359 -7.90 -10.01 -2.51
N PRO A 360 -7.25 -9.36 -1.52
CA PRO A 360 -6.93 -7.93 -1.59
C PRO A 360 -5.98 -7.67 -2.74
N VAL A 361 -6.46 -7.00 -3.78
CA VAL A 361 -5.72 -6.82 -5.04
C VAL A 361 -5.22 -5.40 -5.23
N SER A 362 -5.80 -4.42 -4.54
CA SER A 362 -5.24 -3.08 -4.46
C SER A 362 -5.74 -2.37 -3.21
N PHE A 363 -5.04 -1.29 -2.90
CA PHE A 363 -5.42 -0.33 -1.89
C PHE A 363 -5.69 1.02 -2.57
N GLY A 364 -6.45 1.88 -1.90
CA GLY A 364 -6.63 3.27 -2.28
C GLY A 364 -6.39 4.18 -1.08
N GLU A 365 -5.82 5.35 -1.33
CA GLU A 365 -5.66 6.39 -0.31
C GLU A 365 -6.48 7.63 -0.74
N GLY A 366 -7.41 8.05 0.12
CA GLY A 366 -8.21 9.25 -0.11
C GLY A 366 -7.42 10.54 0.04
N PRO A 367 -7.95 11.69 -0.43
CA PRO A 367 -7.32 12.99 -0.19
C PRO A 367 -7.24 13.32 1.30
N ASP A 368 -8.13 12.75 2.11
CA ASP A 368 -8.13 12.80 3.58
C ASP A 368 -7.08 11.90 4.25
N GLY A 369 -6.39 11.04 3.49
CA GLY A 369 -5.40 10.09 3.98
C GLY A 369 -5.99 8.80 4.55
N GLU A 370 -7.31 8.63 4.44
CA GLU A 370 -7.98 7.40 4.85
C GLU A 370 -7.77 6.31 3.80
N LEU A 371 -7.67 5.06 4.25
CA LEU A 371 -7.31 3.93 3.40
C LEU A 371 -8.51 3.04 3.07
N TYR A 372 -8.46 2.49 1.87
CA TYR A 372 -9.44 1.57 1.32
C TYR A 372 -8.71 0.36 0.74
N VAL A 373 -9.40 -0.78 0.67
CA VAL A 373 -8.93 -1.98 0.01
C VAL A 373 -10.03 -2.50 -0.92
N ILE A 374 -9.62 -2.93 -2.11
CA ILE A 374 -10.50 -3.68 -3.02
C ILE A 374 -10.11 -5.15 -3.00
N SER A 375 -11.12 -6.01 -3.05
CA SER A 375 -10.92 -7.45 -3.16
C SER A 375 -11.50 -7.98 -4.47
N PHE A 376 -10.70 -8.83 -5.13
CA PHE A 376 -10.86 -9.16 -6.54
C PHE A 376 -12.09 -10.01 -6.82
N PHE A 377 -12.20 -11.18 -6.19
CA PHE A 377 -13.29 -12.12 -6.46
C PHE A 377 -14.61 -11.77 -5.78
N ASP A 378 -14.57 -11.14 -4.60
CA ASP A 378 -15.80 -10.72 -3.93
C ASP A 378 -16.38 -9.41 -4.47
N GLY A 379 -15.66 -8.71 -5.36
CA GLY A 379 -16.14 -7.56 -6.09
C GLY A 379 -16.51 -6.38 -5.20
N LYS A 380 -15.72 -6.15 -4.14
CA LYS A 380 -16.02 -5.19 -3.08
C LYS A 380 -14.88 -4.22 -2.80
N LEU A 381 -15.28 -3.02 -2.38
CA LEU A 381 -14.43 -1.98 -1.82
C LEU A 381 -14.76 -1.84 -0.35
N TYR A 382 -13.73 -1.92 0.50
CA TYR A 382 -13.84 -1.76 1.94
C TYR A 382 -13.03 -0.56 2.40
N ARG A 383 -13.55 0.18 3.38
CA ARG A 383 -12.78 1.15 4.16
C ARG A 383 -12.00 0.43 5.25
N ILE A 384 -10.75 0.82 5.44
CA ILE A 384 -9.90 0.33 6.52
C ILE A 384 -10.17 1.16 7.77
N ASN A 385 -10.57 0.49 8.84
CA ASN A 385 -10.84 1.07 10.14
C ASN A 385 -9.90 0.46 11.19
N VAL A 386 -9.76 1.12 12.34
CA VAL A 386 -9.12 0.53 13.54
C VAL A 386 -10.21 0.06 14.50
N TYR A 387 -10.04 -1.15 15.04
CA TYR A 387 -10.90 -1.69 16.08
C TYR A 387 -10.76 -0.85 17.35
N THR A 388 -11.89 -0.41 17.89
CA THR A 388 -11.97 0.28 19.17
C THR A 388 -12.86 -0.49 20.13
N ILE A 389 -12.47 -0.59 21.40
CA ILE A 389 -13.35 -1.05 22.47
C ILE A 389 -14.38 0.04 22.74
N GLN A 390 -15.67 -0.29 22.71
CA GLN A 390 -16.75 0.69 22.83
C GLN A 390 -17.49 0.51 24.15
N SER A 391 -17.90 1.61 24.78
CA SER A 391 -18.81 1.51 25.91
C SER A 391 -20.18 1.03 25.44
N VAL A 392 -20.76 0.04 26.13
CA VAL A 392 -22.08 -0.56 25.83
C VAL A 392 -23.15 -0.20 26.85
N GLN A 393 -22.77 0.34 28.01
CA GLN A 393 -23.68 0.87 29.00
C GLN A 393 -23.00 1.94 29.88
N ASN A 394 -23.78 2.62 30.70
CA ASN A 394 -23.26 3.50 31.75
C ASN A 394 -22.61 2.65 32.84
N GLY A 395 -21.43 3.06 33.32
CA GLY A 395 -20.76 2.26 34.36
C GLY A 395 -19.36 2.72 34.72
N ASN A 396 -18.76 1.97 35.63
CA ASN A 396 -17.37 2.16 36.02
C ASN A 396 -16.45 1.67 34.91
N TRP A 397 -15.38 2.42 34.60
CA TRP A 397 -14.34 2.05 33.64
C TRP A 397 -13.73 0.66 33.92
N ASN A 398 -13.58 0.30 35.19
CA ASN A 398 -13.02 -0.98 35.61
C ASN A 398 -14.06 -2.12 35.64
N SER A 399 -15.30 -1.87 35.24
CA SER A 399 -16.30 -2.92 35.10
C SER A 399 -16.27 -3.49 33.67
N PRO A 400 -15.99 -4.79 33.48
CA PRO A 400 -15.96 -5.41 32.15
C PRO A 400 -17.25 -5.21 31.36
N SER A 401 -18.40 -5.22 32.05
CA SER A 401 -19.71 -5.06 31.42
C SER A 401 -19.95 -3.65 30.87
N THR A 402 -19.15 -2.65 31.24
CA THR A 402 -19.20 -1.31 30.64
C THR A 402 -18.78 -1.33 29.17
N TRP A 403 -18.03 -2.36 28.73
CA TRP A 403 -17.35 -2.41 27.43
C TRP A 403 -17.82 -3.57 26.56
N ASN A 404 -17.83 -3.36 25.24
CA ASN A 404 -18.29 -4.35 24.26
C ASN A 404 -17.48 -5.65 24.23
N CYS A 405 -16.21 -5.59 24.64
CA CYS A 405 -15.35 -6.76 24.75
C CYS A 405 -15.64 -7.61 26.00
N ASN A 406 -16.51 -7.15 26.90
CA ASN A 406 -16.65 -7.71 28.25
C ASN A 406 -15.29 -7.83 28.97
N CYS A 407 -14.47 -6.78 28.84
CA CYS A 407 -13.10 -6.69 29.34
C CYS A 407 -12.84 -5.28 29.86
N VAL A 408 -11.78 -5.08 30.65
CA VAL A 408 -11.36 -3.73 31.07
C VAL A 408 -10.29 -3.24 30.10
N PRO A 409 -10.47 -2.09 29.43
CA PRO A 409 -9.46 -1.52 28.55
C PRO A 409 -8.16 -1.26 29.30
N THR A 410 -7.06 -1.61 28.63
CA THR A 410 -5.70 -1.40 29.08
C THR A 410 -5.12 -0.13 28.45
N SER A 411 -3.90 0.24 28.85
CA SER A 411 -3.18 1.37 28.25
C SER A 411 -2.77 1.17 26.80
N ALA A 412 -3.00 -0.02 26.26
CA ALA A 412 -2.68 -0.38 24.89
C ALA A 412 -3.91 -0.29 23.96
N ASP A 413 -5.11 -0.25 24.54
CA ASP A 413 -6.37 -0.25 23.81
C ASP A 413 -6.77 1.15 23.33
N GLU A 414 -7.49 1.18 22.22
CA GLU A 414 -8.28 2.34 21.83
C GLU A 414 -9.70 2.16 22.30
N VAL A 415 -10.24 3.20 22.94
CA VAL A 415 -11.61 3.16 23.45
C VAL A 415 -12.45 4.29 22.92
N THR A 416 -13.74 4.02 22.73
CA THR A 416 -14.75 5.04 22.45
C THR A 416 -15.84 4.99 23.51
N VAL A 417 -16.12 6.13 24.13
CA VAL A 417 -17.34 6.30 24.93
C VAL A 417 -18.47 6.64 23.97
N SER A 418 -19.36 5.68 23.74
CA SER A 418 -20.48 5.80 22.80
C SER A 418 -21.46 6.92 23.20
N THR A 419 -22.13 7.50 22.20
CA THR A 419 -23.15 8.53 22.42
C THR A 419 -24.23 8.03 23.38
N GLY A 420 -24.61 8.87 24.36
CA GLY A 420 -25.60 8.51 25.37
C GLY A 420 -25.05 7.70 26.55
N HIS A 421 -23.79 7.22 26.50
CA HIS A 421 -23.15 6.53 27.62
C HIS A 421 -22.29 7.48 28.46
N THR A 422 -22.25 7.22 29.77
CA THR A 422 -21.42 7.88 30.77
C THR A 422 -20.51 6.85 31.41
N VAL A 423 -19.20 7.04 31.27
CA VAL A 423 -18.20 6.19 31.93
C VAL A 423 -17.60 6.94 33.11
N THR A 424 -17.66 6.33 34.29
CA THR A 424 -17.08 6.86 35.52
C THR A 424 -15.67 6.30 35.69
N VAL A 425 -14.69 7.19 35.83
CA VAL A 425 -13.28 6.81 36.03
C VAL A 425 -12.89 7.10 37.48
N SER A 426 -12.50 6.04 38.19
CA SER A 426 -11.95 6.10 39.55
C SER A 426 -10.47 5.69 39.48
N GLN A 427 -9.58 6.68 39.39
CA GLN A 427 -8.12 6.58 39.17
C GLN A 427 -7.70 6.10 37.76
N PRO A 428 -6.55 6.57 37.22
CA PRO A 428 -6.25 6.40 35.81
C PRO A 428 -5.57 5.06 35.48
N SER A 429 -6.27 4.21 34.72
CA SER A 429 -5.67 3.46 33.61
C SER A 429 -6.06 4.20 32.33
N MET A 430 -5.09 4.82 31.67
CA MET A 430 -5.37 5.65 30.48
C MET A 430 -5.19 4.78 29.24
N ALA A 431 -6.26 4.58 28.49
CA ALA A 431 -6.23 3.99 27.15
C ALA A 431 -5.25 4.75 26.24
N LYS A 432 -4.70 4.07 25.24
CA LYS A 432 -3.79 4.69 24.25
C LYS A 432 -4.47 5.82 23.49
N LEU A 433 -5.75 5.64 23.16
CA LEU A 433 -6.61 6.65 22.54
C LEU A 433 -8.01 6.57 23.16
N LEU A 434 -8.58 7.73 23.47
CA LEU A 434 -9.92 7.87 24.03
C LEU A 434 -10.74 8.81 23.13
N VAL A 435 -11.77 8.27 22.49
CA VAL A 435 -12.73 9.02 21.68
C VAL A 435 -14.01 9.26 22.48
N MET A 436 -14.39 10.52 22.69
CA MET A 436 -15.58 10.89 23.45
C MET A 436 -16.74 11.26 22.52
N LYS A 437 -17.74 10.37 22.43
CA LYS A 437 -19.04 10.68 21.82
C LYS A 437 -20.15 10.80 22.87
N GLY A 438 -19.98 10.14 24.03
CA GLY A 438 -20.79 10.29 25.23
C GLY A 438 -20.15 11.23 26.25
N LYS A 439 -20.25 10.88 27.54
CA LYS A 439 -19.74 11.67 28.67
C LYS A 439 -18.72 10.87 29.49
N ILE A 440 -17.74 11.57 30.07
CA ILE A 440 -16.85 11.00 31.09
C ILE A 440 -17.09 11.74 32.39
N GLN A 441 -17.24 10.98 33.48
CA GLN A 441 -17.35 11.51 34.82
C GLN A 441 -16.13 11.08 35.63
N VAL A 442 -15.47 12.04 36.26
CA VAL A 442 -14.34 11.77 37.15
C VAL A 442 -14.87 11.56 38.56
N ALA A 443 -14.53 10.44 39.19
CA ALA A 443 -14.87 10.22 40.60
C ALA A 443 -14.17 11.27 41.48
N THR A 444 -14.80 11.63 42.60
CA THR A 444 -14.37 12.71 43.50
C THR A 444 -12.87 12.61 43.83
N GLY A 445 -12.07 13.59 43.37
CA GLY A 445 -10.63 13.66 43.60
C GLY A 445 -9.73 13.14 42.47
N GLY A 446 -10.27 12.63 41.36
CA GLY A 446 -9.48 12.27 40.18
C GLY A 446 -9.04 13.49 39.35
N LYS A 447 -7.88 13.41 38.70
CA LYS A 447 -7.46 14.35 37.64
C LYS A 447 -7.58 13.67 36.28
N LEU A 448 -8.21 14.33 35.32
CA LEU A 448 -8.06 14.04 33.89
C LEU A 448 -6.86 14.85 33.39
N THR A 449 -5.80 14.17 32.97
CA THR A 449 -4.72 14.79 32.21
C THR A 449 -4.93 14.38 30.76
N PHE A 450 -5.13 15.37 29.87
CA PHE A 450 -5.26 15.16 28.43
C PHE A 450 -3.91 15.22 27.74
#